data_AF-A0A1R4HIG6-F1
#
_entry.id   AF-A0A1R4HIG6-F1
#
_cell.length_a   1.000
_cell.length_b   1.000
_cell.length_c   1.000
_cell.angle_alpha   90.00
_cell.angle_beta   90.00
_cell.angle_gamma   90.00
#
_symmetry.space_group_name_H-M   'P 1'
#
loop_
_entity.id
_entity.type
_entity.pdbx_description
1 polymer ?
#
loop_
_entity_poly.entity_id
_entity_poly.type
_entity_poly.pdbx_seq_one_letter_code
_entity_poly.pdbx_strand_id
1 'polypeptide(L)'
;MADTSITLAGKPYVVKEPVFKQLRQIMPLYNALSVPDTDFNATLAALLKLFFDDKIVLKATPDELMAFITLIPTIAGLTQVKDSKSRTNPEQWGDTYAHLCITFGWDYDYVDNHMTLSRLHELTPYLNAHPPTHLLVAAYLGYEDTSSPDPVGRFFKSMLENARNGA
;
A
#
# COMPACT_ATOMS: atom_id res chain seq x y z
N MET A 1 -15.80 4.38 -1.75
CA MET A 1 -15.59 2.96 -2.08
C MET A 1 -16.54 2.08 -1.25
N ALA A 2 -16.86 0.90 -1.76
CA ALA A 2 -17.94 0.06 -1.26
C ALA A 2 -17.55 -0.67 0.03
N ASP A 3 -18.36 -0.50 1.06
CA ASP A 3 -18.39 -1.33 2.25
C ASP A 3 -18.49 -2.80 1.83
N THR A 4 -17.47 -3.61 2.19
CA THR A 4 -17.45 -5.03 1.82
C THR A 4 -18.18 -5.83 2.89
N SER A 5 -19.31 -6.42 2.52
CA SER A 5 -20.08 -7.28 3.42
C SER A 5 -19.54 -8.71 3.38
N ILE A 6 -19.20 -9.27 4.54
CA ILE A 6 -18.71 -10.64 4.69
C ILE A 6 -19.60 -11.36 5.69
N THR A 7 -20.04 -12.58 5.39
CA THR A 7 -20.79 -13.40 6.35
C THR A 7 -19.81 -14.24 7.15
N LEU A 8 -19.80 -14.07 8.48
CA LEU A 8 -19.02 -14.90 9.41
C LEU A 8 -19.93 -15.42 10.52
N ALA A 9 -19.81 -16.70 10.86
CA ALA A 9 -20.64 -17.36 11.87
C ALA A 9 -22.15 -17.11 11.65
N GLY A 10 -22.59 -17.12 10.38
CA GLY A 10 -23.98 -16.85 9.99
C GLY A 10 -24.48 -15.41 10.19
N LYS A 11 -23.59 -14.44 10.45
CA LYS A 11 -23.94 -13.01 10.57
C LYS A 11 -23.23 -12.16 9.51
N PRO A 12 -23.92 -11.21 8.87
CA PRO A 12 -23.26 -10.27 7.96
C PRO A 12 -22.48 -9.21 8.76
N TYR A 13 -21.22 -9.02 8.39
CA TYR A 13 -20.35 -7.96 8.89
C TYR A 13 -19.98 -7.03 7.76
N VAL A 14 -20.07 -5.73 8.02
CA VAL A 14 -19.55 -4.71 7.12
C VAL A 14 -18.14 -4.40 7.53
N VAL A 15 -17.18 -4.76 6.68
CA VAL A 15 -15.77 -4.45 6.89
C VAL A 15 -15.41 -3.21 6.11
N LYS A 16 -14.92 -2.21 6.83
CA LYS A 16 -14.38 -0.98 6.25
C LYS A 16 -12.97 -1.23 5.75
N GLU A 17 -12.57 -0.49 4.72
CA GLU A 17 -11.20 -0.50 4.25
C GLU A 17 -10.24 -0.14 5.40
N PRO A 18 -9.20 -0.94 5.65
CA PRO A 18 -8.24 -0.68 6.71
C PRO A 18 -7.38 0.55 6.39
N VAL A 19 -7.12 1.36 7.42
CA VAL A 19 -6.18 2.49 7.32
C VAL A 19 -4.75 2.01 7.38
N PHE A 20 -3.78 2.87 7.06
CA PHE A 20 -2.35 2.53 7.03
C PHE A 20 -1.88 1.88 8.33
N LYS A 21 -2.34 2.36 9.49
CA LYS A 21 -2.05 1.73 10.78
C LYS A 21 -2.40 0.26 10.83
N GLN A 22 -3.60 -0.07 10.37
CA GLN A 22 -4.12 -1.44 10.35
C GLN A 22 -3.43 -2.26 9.27
N LEU A 23 -3.21 -1.70 8.08
CA LEU A 23 -2.51 -2.35 6.98
C LEU A 23 -1.09 -2.78 7.35
N ARG A 24 -0.35 -1.95 8.09
CA ARG A 24 0.99 -2.27 8.60
C ARG A 24 1.00 -3.51 9.51
N GLN A 25 -0.13 -3.82 10.15
CA GLN A 25 -0.28 -5.00 11.00
C GLN A 25 -0.83 -6.20 10.22
N ILE A 26 -1.75 -5.95 9.28
CA ILE A 26 -2.39 -6.98 8.47
C ILE A 26 -1.40 -7.60 7.47
N MET A 27 -0.59 -6.79 6.78
CA MET A 27 0.29 -7.28 5.70
C MET A 27 1.33 -8.32 6.18
N PRO A 28 2.06 -8.12 7.29
CA PRO A 28 2.99 -9.12 7.81
C PRO A 28 2.29 -10.43 8.19
N LEU A 29 1.12 -10.35 8.84
CA LEU A 29 0.36 -11.53 9.25
C LEU A 29 -0.19 -12.29 8.04
N TYR A 30 -0.73 -11.58 7.04
CA TYR A 30 -1.20 -12.19 5.80
C TYR A 30 -0.06 -12.88 5.03
N ASN A 31 1.11 -12.24 4.94
CA ASN A 31 2.28 -12.84 4.32
C ASN A 31 2.75 -14.08 5.10
N ALA A 32 2.66 -14.07 6.43
CA ALA A 32 3.02 -15.21 7.27
C ALA A 32 2.10 -16.42 7.06
N LEU A 33 0.83 -16.23 6.67
CA LEU A 33 -0.07 -17.33 6.30
C LEU A 33 0.38 -18.09 5.04
N SER A 34 1.19 -17.46 4.19
CA SER A 34 1.74 -18.10 2.99
C SER A 34 3.02 -18.91 3.27
N VAL A 35 3.56 -18.82 4.50
CA VAL A 35 4.80 -19.51 4.91
C VAL A 35 4.44 -20.87 5.55
N PRO A 36 5.00 -22.00 5.07
CA PRO A 36 4.59 -23.35 5.50
C PRO A 36 4.82 -23.69 6.97
N ASP A 37 5.65 -22.94 7.69
CA ASP A 37 6.12 -23.24 9.06
C ASP A 37 5.51 -22.31 10.13
N THR A 38 4.57 -21.45 9.72
CA THR A 38 3.88 -20.53 10.63
C THR A 38 2.74 -21.24 11.34
N ASP A 39 2.51 -20.90 12.62
CA ASP A 39 1.26 -21.26 13.31
C ASP A 39 0.07 -20.57 12.63
N PHE A 40 -0.55 -21.31 11.70
CA PHE A 40 -1.67 -20.85 10.88
C PHE A 40 -2.85 -20.41 11.76
N ASN A 41 -3.15 -21.16 12.82
CA ASN A 41 -4.29 -20.87 13.68
C ASN A 41 -4.06 -19.61 14.53
N ALA A 42 -2.86 -19.44 15.08
CA ALA A 42 -2.51 -18.23 15.82
C ALA A 42 -2.50 -16.99 14.93
N THR A 43 -1.96 -17.12 13.71
CA THR A 43 -1.88 -16.01 12.74
C THR A 43 -3.27 -15.62 12.23
N LEU A 44 -4.12 -16.60 11.94
CA LEU A 44 -5.51 -16.38 11.55
C LEU A 44 -6.31 -15.73 12.68
N ALA A 45 -6.14 -16.17 13.93
CA ALA A 45 -6.76 -15.54 15.08
C ALA A 45 -6.32 -14.08 15.26
N ALA A 46 -5.03 -13.79 15.06
CA ALA A 46 -4.51 -12.42 15.10
C ALA A 46 -5.11 -11.54 13.98
N LEU A 47 -5.22 -12.06 12.75
CA LEU A 47 -5.88 -11.36 11.65
C LEU A 47 -7.35 -11.10 11.94
N LEU A 48 -8.10 -12.10 12.42
CA LEU A 48 -9.50 -11.92 12.75
C LEU A 48 -9.70 -10.85 13.83
N LYS A 49 -8.81 -10.75 14.81
CA LYS A 49 -8.85 -9.68 15.83
C LYS A 49 -8.60 -8.27 15.27
N LEU A 50 -7.84 -8.16 14.17
CA LEU A 50 -7.59 -6.87 13.53
C LEU A 50 -8.80 -6.38 12.72
N PHE A 51 -9.59 -7.31 12.19
CA PHE A 51 -10.78 -7.00 11.38
C PHE A 51 -12.10 -7.02 12.19
N PHE A 52 -12.15 -7.78 13.29
CA PHE A 52 -13.36 -8.03 14.06
C PHE A 52 -13.09 -7.97 15.57
N ASP A 53 -14.08 -7.52 16.35
CA ASP A 53 -14.00 -7.54 17.82
C ASP A 53 -13.81 -8.97 18.37
N ASP A 54 -13.07 -9.09 19.48
CA ASP A 54 -12.63 -10.34 20.16
C ASP A 54 -13.72 -11.42 20.35
N LYS A 55 -15.01 -11.07 20.24
CA LYS A 55 -16.16 -11.96 20.46
C LYS A 55 -16.50 -12.88 19.27
N ILE A 56 -15.86 -12.69 18.11
CA ILE A 56 -16.27 -13.34 16.83
C ILE A 56 -15.40 -14.56 16.47
N VAL A 57 -14.20 -14.67 17.05
CA VAL A 57 -13.10 -15.55 16.59
C VAL A 57 -13.38 -17.08 16.71
N LEU A 58 -14.43 -17.52 17.41
CA LEU A 58 -14.57 -18.93 17.82
C LEU A 58 -15.80 -19.70 17.28
N LYS A 59 -16.57 -19.15 16.32
CA LYS A 59 -17.77 -19.81 15.77
C LYS A 59 -17.86 -19.91 14.25
N ALA A 60 -16.86 -19.42 13.52
CA ALA A 60 -16.86 -19.44 12.06
C ALA A 60 -16.54 -20.85 11.52
N THR A 61 -17.16 -21.24 10.40
CA THR A 61 -16.85 -22.50 9.72
C THR A 61 -15.52 -22.43 8.95
N PRO A 62 -14.84 -23.55 8.67
CA PRO A 62 -13.62 -23.54 7.86
C PRO A 62 -13.81 -22.88 6.48
N ASP A 63 -14.97 -23.06 5.86
CA ASP A 63 -15.30 -22.46 4.56
C ASP A 63 -15.45 -20.93 4.65
N GLU A 64 -16.08 -20.42 5.73
CA GLU A 64 -16.18 -18.99 6.00
C GLU A 64 -14.79 -18.36 6.24
N LEU A 65 -13.89 -19.08 6.92
CA LEU A 65 -12.52 -18.64 7.16
C LEU A 65 -11.71 -18.57 5.86
N MET A 66 -11.86 -19.56 4.98
CA MET A 66 -11.21 -19.55 3.66
C MET A 66 -11.76 -18.43 2.76
N ALA A 67 -13.07 -18.19 2.78
CA ALA A 67 -13.68 -17.08 2.08
C ALA A 67 -13.15 -15.73 2.60
N PHE A 68 -12.95 -15.60 3.92
CA PHE A 68 -12.34 -14.41 4.51
C PHE A 68 -10.90 -14.20 4.03
N ILE A 69 -10.04 -15.23 4.11
CA ILE A 69 -8.63 -15.12 3.69
C ILE A 69 -8.52 -14.68 2.22
N THR A 70 -9.36 -15.22 1.34
CA THR A 70 -9.38 -14.85 -0.08
C THR A 70 -9.90 -13.43 -0.33
N LEU A 71 -10.72 -12.88 0.58
CA LEU A 71 -11.22 -11.52 0.51
C LEU A 71 -10.27 -10.47 1.09
N ILE A 72 -9.30 -10.84 1.95
CA ILE A 72 -8.36 -9.89 2.58
C ILE A 72 -7.69 -8.95 1.56
N PRO A 73 -7.15 -9.42 0.41
CA PRO A 73 -6.56 -8.53 -0.58
C PRO A 73 -7.56 -7.50 -1.12
N THR A 74 -8.80 -7.93 -1.35
CA THR A 74 -9.86 -7.05 -1.86
C THR A 74 -10.25 -6.00 -0.81
N ILE A 75 -10.42 -6.42 0.44
CA ILE A 75 -10.78 -5.54 1.57
C ILE A 75 -9.68 -4.52 1.82
N ALA A 76 -8.42 -4.96 1.75
CA ALA A 76 -7.25 -4.13 1.97
C ALA A 76 -6.93 -3.19 0.79
N GLY A 77 -7.66 -3.27 -0.33
CA GLY A 77 -7.35 -2.50 -1.54
C GLY A 77 -6.04 -2.94 -2.21
N LEU A 78 -5.55 -4.15 -1.91
CA LEU A 78 -4.36 -4.73 -2.53
C LEU A 78 -4.74 -5.24 -3.93
N THR A 79 -4.57 -4.39 -4.95
CA THR A 79 -4.63 -4.83 -6.35
C THR A 79 -3.47 -5.78 -6.64
N GLN A 80 -3.74 -6.94 -7.25
CA GLN A 80 -2.67 -7.84 -7.68
C GLN A 80 -1.80 -7.15 -8.73
N VAL A 81 -0.57 -6.79 -8.35
CA VAL A 81 0.44 -6.24 -9.26
C VAL A 81 0.87 -7.36 -10.20
N LYS A 82 0.53 -7.25 -11.50
CA LYS A 82 0.91 -8.22 -12.54
C LYS A 82 2.40 -8.23 -12.87
N ASP A 83 3.14 -7.21 -12.46
CA ASP A 83 4.58 -7.08 -12.72
C ASP A 83 5.38 -7.04 -11.40
N SER A 84 6.04 -8.15 -11.09
CA SER A 84 6.91 -8.35 -9.91
C SER A 84 8.22 -7.56 -9.94
N LYS A 85 8.33 -6.52 -10.77
CA LYS A 85 9.54 -5.65 -10.85
C LYS A 85 9.48 -4.43 -9.95
N SER A 86 8.47 -4.29 -9.10
CA SER A 86 8.49 -3.30 -8.03
C SER A 86 9.19 -3.90 -6.81
N ARG A 87 10.41 -3.44 -6.52
CA ARG A 87 11.04 -3.55 -5.20
C ARG A 87 10.23 -2.75 -4.18
N THR A 88 9.00 -3.14 -3.90
CA THR A 88 8.28 -2.66 -2.74
C THR A 88 8.73 -3.51 -1.58
N ASN A 89 9.86 -3.11 -0.99
CA ASN A 89 10.19 -3.60 0.34
C ASN A 89 8.99 -3.22 1.23
N PRO A 90 8.34 -4.16 1.93
CA PRO A 90 7.26 -3.86 2.87
C PRO A 90 7.66 -2.90 4.02
N GLU A 91 8.92 -2.44 4.03
CA GLU A 91 9.55 -1.52 4.96
C GLU A 91 9.51 -0.04 4.51
N GLN A 92 9.09 0.28 3.27
CA GLN A 92 9.12 1.67 2.76
C GLN A 92 7.91 2.54 3.18
N TRP A 93 7.24 2.19 4.28
CA TRP A 93 6.22 3.06 4.87
C TRP A 93 6.81 4.43 5.22
N GLY A 94 8.08 4.48 5.66
CA GLY A 94 8.76 5.72 6.02
C GLY A 94 8.75 6.77 4.90
N ASP A 95 9.10 6.36 3.68
CA ASP A 95 9.18 7.26 2.52
C ASP A 95 7.78 7.75 2.11
N THR A 96 6.79 6.85 2.13
CA THR A 96 5.40 7.22 1.83
C THR A 96 4.88 8.25 2.82
N TYR A 97 5.16 8.06 4.12
CA TYR A 97 4.72 8.99 5.16
C TYR A 97 5.41 10.33 5.01
N ALA A 98 6.73 10.33 4.87
CA ALA A 98 7.51 11.55 4.68
C ALA A 98 7.02 12.34 3.46
N HIS A 99 6.77 11.66 2.34
CA HIS A 99 6.27 12.29 1.12
C HIS A 99 4.88 12.91 1.31
N LEU A 100 3.94 12.21 1.94
CA LEU A 100 2.61 12.75 2.23
C LEU A 100 2.67 13.94 3.19
N CYS A 101 3.49 13.85 4.25
CA CYS A 101 3.65 14.92 5.23
C CYS A 101 4.23 16.19 4.58
N ILE A 102 5.28 16.05 3.76
CA ILE A 102 5.89 17.20 3.05
C ILE A 102 4.95 17.78 1.99
N THR A 103 4.19 16.94 1.29
CA THR A 103 3.34 17.37 0.18
C THR A 103 2.08 18.08 0.66
N PHE A 104 1.45 17.57 1.71
CA PHE A 104 0.15 18.05 2.18
C PHE A 104 0.19 18.78 3.53
N GLY A 105 1.35 18.82 4.19
CA GLY A 105 1.50 19.41 5.52
C GLY A 105 0.84 18.60 6.63
N TRP A 106 0.52 17.32 6.39
CA TRP A 106 -0.05 16.43 7.39
C TRP A 106 1.02 15.93 8.37
N ASP A 107 0.61 15.56 9.57
CA ASP A 107 1.45 14.84 10.51
C ASP A 107 1.34 13.32 10.32
N TYR A 108 2.26 12.58 10.94
CA TYR A 108 2.31 11.12 10.86
C TYR A 108 1.05 10.47 11.41
N ASP A 109 0.47 11.02 12.48
CA ASP A 109 -0.72 10.47 13.12
C ASP A 109 -1.94 10.60 12.20
N TYR A 110 -2.07 11.73 11.51
CA TYR A 110 -3.13 11.96 10.54
C TYR A 110 -3.02 10.97 9.38
N VAL A 111 -1.81 10.80 8.83
CA VAL A 111 -1.57 9.82 7.76
C VAL A 111 -1.91 8.40 8.24
N ASP A 112 -1.44 7.99 9.41
CA ASP A 112 -1.63 6.63 9.94
C ASP A 112 -3.11 6.28 10.18
N ASN A 113 -3.89 7.25 10.68
CA ASN A 113 -5.28 7.04 11.09
C ASN A 113 -6.32 7.37 10.01
N HIS A 114 -5.95 8.04 8.92
CA HIS A 114 -6.91 8.47 7.90
C HIS A 114 -6.57 8.03 6.48
N MET A 115 -5.32 7.70 6.17
CA MET A 115 -4.98 7.22 4.82
C MET A 115 -5.31 5.74 4.65
N THR A 116 -5.87 5.42 3.49
CA THR A 116 -6.13 4.06 3.02
C THR A 116 -5.41 3.85 1.69
N LEU A 117 -5.22 2.59 1.27
CA LEU A 117 -4.55 2.30 0.00
C LEU A 117 -5.34 2.83 -1.19
N SER A 118 -6.67 2.77 -1.12
CA SER A 118 -7.53 3.34 -2.16
C SER A 118 -7.37 4.84 -2.28
N ARG A 119 -7.31 5.57 -1.16
CA ARG A 119 -7.06 7.02 -1.17
C ARG A 119 -5.69 7.34 -1.76
N LEU A 120 -4.66 6.57 -1.42
CA LEU A 120 -3.33 6.74 -2.01
C LEU A 120 -3.36 6.47 -3.52
N HIS A 121 -4.06 5.42 -3.95
CA HIS A 121 -4.22 5.08 -5.37
C HIS A 121 -4.95 6.20 -6.13
N GLU A 122 -5.99 6.81 -5.55
CA GLU A 122 -6.69 7.96 -6.14
C GLU A 122 -5.81 9.22 -6.21
N LEU A 123 -4.94 9.45 -5.22
CA LEU A 123 -3.99 10.58 -5.23
C LEU A 123 -2.87 10.42 -6.27
N THR A 124 -2.50 9.18 -6.59
CA THR A 124 -1.33 8.89 -7.43
C THR A 124 -1.40 9.52 -8.83
N PRO A 125 -2.50 9.38 -9.61
CA PRO A 125 -2.65 10.06 -10.89
C PRO A 125 -2.55 11.58 -10.79
N TYR A 126 -3.11 12.18 -9.73
CA TYR A 126 -3.04 13.62 -9.52
C TYR A 126 -1.61 14.09 -9.27
N LEU A 127 -0.88 13.42 -8.37
CA LEU A 127 0.52 13.75 -8.08
C LEU A 127 1.44 13.53 -9.29
N ASN A 128 1.14 12.55 -10.14
CA ASN A 128 1.87 12.35 -11.39
C ASN A 128 1.63 13.48 -12.40
N ALA A 129 0.40 13.98 -12.49
CA ALA A 129 0.07 15.12 -13.36
C ALA A 129 0.53 16.47 -12.79
N HIS A 130 0.59 16.57 -11.47
CA HIS A 130 0.95 17.78 -10.73
C HIS A 130 1.99 17.46 -9.64
N PRO A 131 3.27 17.26 -10.02
CA PRO A 131 4.31 16.89 -9.06
C PRO A 131 4.47 17.93 -7.96
N PRO A 132 4.66 17.51 -6.70
CA PRO A 132 4.96 18.41 -5.60
C PRO A 132 6.15 19.31 -5.88
N THR A 133 6.10 20.54 -5.38
CA THR A 133 7.11 21.58 -5.67
C THR A 133 8.53 21.13 -5.32
N HIS A 134 8.73 20.37 -4.24
CA HIS A 134 10.05 19.88 -3.85
C HIS A 134 10.69 18.97 -4.92
N LEU A 135 9.89 18.20 -5.66
CA LEU A 135 10.39 17.39 -6.79
C LEU A 135 10.73 18.26 -8.00
N LEU A 136 9.91 19.28 -8.30
CA LEU A 136 10.19 20.22 -9.39
C LEU A 136 11.47 21.03 -9.13
N VAL A 137 11.68 21.47 -7.89
CA VAL A 137 12.89 22.19 -7.47
C VAL A 137 14.12 21.27 -7.53
N ALA A 138 14.01 20.03 -7.05
CA ALA A 138 15.10 19.06 -7.16
C ALA A 138 15.50 18.83 -8.63
N ALA A 139 14.52 18.63 -9.52
CA ALA A 139 14.77 18.49 -10.95
C ALA A 139 15.39 19.74 -11.58
N TYR A 140 14.90 20.93 -11.21
CA TYR A 140 15.43 22.21 -11.70
C TYR A 140 16.90 22.43 -11.30
N LEU A 141 17.27 22.04 -10.07
CA LEU A 141 18.63 22.16 -9.55
C LEU A 141 19.56 21.03 -9.98
N GLY A 142 19.06 20.03 -10.74
CA GLY A 142 19.84 18.86 -11.14
C GLY A 142 20.20 17.95 -9.95
N TYR A 143 19.37 17.93 -8.91
CA TYR A 143 19.56 17.01 -7.79
C TYR A 143 19.15 15.60 -8.22
N GLU A 144 20.13 14.77 -8.57
CA GLU A 144 19.90 13.37 -8.92
C GLU A 144 19.84 12.53 -7.64
N ASP A 145 18.80 11.69 -7.54
CA ASP A 145 18.68 10.71 -6.48
C ASP A 145 19.87 9.73 -6.57
N THR A 146 20.70 9.72 -5.52
CA THR A 146 21.88 8.85 -5.44
C THR A 146 21.55 7.35 -5.41
N SER A 147 20.27 6.97 -5.34
CA SER A 147 19.80 5.59 -5.16
C SER A 147 19.06 4.95 -6.34
N SER A 148 18.75 5.69 -7.43
CA SER A 148 17.94 5.18 -8.56
C SER A 148 18.76 4.94 -9.85
N PRO A 149 18.59 3.81 -10.57
CA PRO A 149 19.17 3.59 -11.90
C PRO A 149 18.39 4.43 -12.93
N ASP A 150 18.84 5.66 -13.04
CA ASP A 150 18.33 6.79 -13.79
C ASP A 150 17.67 6.52 -15.18
N PRO A 151 16.35 6.76 -15.29
CA PRO A 151 15.62 6.88 -16.57
C PRO A 151 15.56 8.33 -17.09
N VAL A 152 15.69 9.35 -16.23
CA VAL A 152 15.44 10.76 -16.55
C VAL A 152 16.68 11.44 -17.12
N GLY A 153 17.85 11.22 -16.55
CA GLY A 153 19.12 11.63 -17.13
C GLY A 153 19.44 10.86 -18.41
N ARG A 154 18.88 9.65 -18.62
CA ARG A 154 18.88 8.99 -19.94
C ARG A 154 18.06 9.78 -20.98
N PHE A 155 16.88 10.27 -20.60
CA PHE A 155 16.05 11.11 -21.46
C PHE A 155 16.73 12.45 -21.78
N PHE A 156 17.24 13.18 -20.78
CA PHE A 156 17.96 14.44 -21.01
C PHE A 156 19.27 14.26 -21.78
N LYS A 157 20.03 13.19 -21.52
CA LYS A 157 21.26 12.88 -22.25
C LYS A 157 20.99 12.59 -23.73
N SER A 158 19.95 11.81 -24.03
CA SER A 158 19.54 11.56 -25.43
C SER A 158 19.00 12.81 -26.13
N MET A 159 18.33 13.72 -25.41
CA MET A 159 17.89 15.00 -25.94
C MET A 159 19.08 15.93 -26.26
N LEU A 160 20.07 15.98 -25.37
CA LEU A 160 21.29 16.78 -25.56
C LEU A 160 22.21 16.20 -26.65
N GLU A 161 22.33 14.88 -26.77
CA GLU A 161 23.09 14.22 -27.84
C GLU A 161 22.44 14.43 -29.21
N ASN A 162 21.11 14.41 -29.30
CA ASN A 162 20.40 14.74 -30.55
C ASN A 162 20.55 16.22 -30.94
N ALA A 163 20.56 17.13 -29.97
CA ALA A 163 20.82 18.55 -30.23
C ALA A 163 22.26 18.83 -30.69
N ARG A 164 23.22 17.99 -30.28
CA ARG A 164 24.64 18.13 -30.67
C ARG A 164 24.97 17.49 -32.01
N ASN A 165 24.21 16.47 -32.44
CA ASN A 165 24.40 15.78 -33.72
C ASN A 165 23.52 16.34 -34.86
N GLY A 166 22.68 17.34 -34.57
CA GLY A 166 21.81 18.03 -35.52
C GLY A 166 22.33 19.39 -35.99
N ALA A 167 23.62 19.70 -35.81
CA ALA A 167 24.30 20.90 -36.31
C ALA A 167 25.43 20.53 -37.27
#